data_AF-A0A7U5PGG3-F1
#
_entry.id   AF-A0A7U5PGG3-F1
#
_cell.length_a   1.000
_cell.length_b   1.000
_cell.length_c   1.000
_cell.angle_alpha   90.00
_cell.angle_beta   90.00
_cell.angle_gamma   90.00
#
_symmetry.space_group_name_H-M   'P 1'
#
loop_
_entity.id
_entity.type
_entity.pdbx_description
1 polymer ?
#
loop_
_entity_poly.entity_id
_entity_poly.type
_entity_poly.pdbx_seq_one_letter_code
_entity_poly.pdbx_strand_id
1 'polypeptide(L)'
;MLLLFNKIVMTPYRKLVDRKKEILDIIILLCILYQINVFFQAVINPQKKTIPKLYEGESIENYTFAQNTRMINEIKNSELFNRSDKELKNIKRGVVDVVNSPMYTGGLKLAGVLAHSENEKSIAIIEANGKQKLYFIYDEIENNTNITIVRILKDKIIIKENEEYYSLVIFQ
;
A
#
# COMPACT_ATOMS: atom_id res chain seq x y z
N MET A 1 38.63 -27.74 57.84
CA MET A 1 37.46 -27.44 56.99
C MET A 1 37.90 -26.88 55.62
N LEU A 2 38.90 -27.48 54.95
CA LEU A 2 39.43 -27.01 53.64
C LEU A 2 39.65 -28.15 52.62
N LEU A 3 39.51 -29.41 53.03
CA LEU A 3 39.72 -30.58 52.18
C LEU A 3 38.48 -31.00 51.35
N LEU A 4 37.29 -30.50 51.68
CA LEU A 4 36.06 -30.81 50.93
C LEU A 4 35.92 -29.99 49.64
N PHE A 5 36.44 -28.75 49.63
CA PHE A 5 36.36 -27.88 48.45
C PHE A 5 37.30 -28.29 47.32
N ASN A 6 38.47 -28.87 47.65
CA ASN A 6 39.46 -29.23 46.62
C ASN A 6 39.04 -30.47 45.79
N LYS A 7 38.05 -31.24 46.26
CA LYS A 7 37.50 -32.39 45.51
C LYS A 7 36.37 -31.99 44.56
N ILE A 8 35.70 -30.87 44.82
CA ILE A 8 34.56 -30.36 44.03
C ILE A 8 35.05 -29.63 42.77
N VAL A 9 36.24 -29.02 42.82
CA VAL A 9 36.76 -28.16 41.74
C VAL A 9 37.24 -28.95 40.51
N MET A 10 37.61 -30.24 40.65
CA MET A 10 38.26 -30.99 39.56
C MET A 10 37.44 -32.15 38.98
N THR A 11 36.32 -32.55 39.58
CA THR A 11 35.48 -33.66 39.10
C THR A 11 34.38 -33.32 38.07
N PRO A 12 33.78 -32.12 37.98
CA PRO A 12 32.66 -31.90 37.06
C PRO A 12 33.12 -31.92 35.60
N TYR A 13 34.30 -31.36 35.32
CA TYR A 13 34.86 -31.31 33.98
C TYR A 13 35.19 -32.70 33.42
N ARG A 14 35.78 -33.59 34.23
CA ARG A 14 36.13 -34.95 33.80
C ARG A 14 34.89 -35.77 33.44
N LYS A 15 33.80 -35.64 34.22
CA LYS A 15 32.51 -36.30 33.96
C LYS A 15 31.82 -35.78 32.70
N LEU A 16 32.02 -34.50 32.35
CA LEU A 16 31.53 -33.91 31.10
C LEU A 16 32.33 -34.41 29.89
N VAL A 17 33.66 -34.56 30.01
CA VAL A 17 34.52 -35.07 28.93
C VAL A 17 34.20 -36.53 28.59
N ASP A 18 33.91 -37.37 29.59
CA ASP A 18 33.57 -38.78 29.39
C ASP A 18 32.22 -38.97 28.65
N ARG A 19 31.30 -37.99 28.76
CA ARG A 19 29.97 -37.98 28.13
C ARG A 19 29.87 -37.05 26.92
N LYS A 20 31.00 -36.77 26.25
CA LYS A 20 31.06 -35.88 25.08
C LYS A 20 30.03 -36.17 23.98
N LYS A 21 29.68 -37.44 23.76
CA LYS A 21 28.66 -37.85 22.77
C LYS A 21 27.25 -37.44 23.21
N GLU A 22 26.89 -37.74 24.45
CA GLU A 22 25.58 -37.36 25.03
C GLU A 22 25.42 -35.83 25.07
N ILE A 23 26.49 -35.09 25.37
CA ILE A 23 26.48 -33.63 25.36
C ILE A 23 26.28 -33.08 23.94
N LEU A 24 26.95 -33.68 22.95
CA LEU A 24 26.80 -33.30 21.55
C LEU A 24 25.37 -33.58 21.05
N ASP A 25 24.77 -34.70 21.42
CA ASP A 25 23.38 -35.02 21.07
C ASP A 25 22.39 -34.03 21.71
N ILE A 26 22.61 -33.63 22.98
CA ILE A 26 21.79 -32.61 23.65
C ILE A 26 21.92 -31.25 22.94
N ILE A 27 23.13 -30.87 22.52
CA ILE A 27 23.37 -29.61 21.79
C ILE A 27 22.65 -29.65 20.44
N ILE A 28 22.75 -30.75 19.69
CA ILE A 28 22.06 -30.92 18.41
C ILE A 28 20.55 -30.84 18.59
N LEU A 29 20.00 -31.53 19.60
CA LEU A 29 18.57 -31.49 19.91
C LEU A 29 18.10 -30.06 20.23
N LEU A 30 18.89 -29.30 21.00
CA LEU A 30 18.60 -27.91 21.31
C LEU A 30 18.65 -27.02 20.06
N CYS A 31 19.62 -27.24 19.17
CA CYS A 31 19.70 -26.53 17.90
C CYS A 31 18.47 -26.80 17.02
N ILE A 32 18.02 -28.05 16.91
CA ILE A 32 16.83 -28.42 16.14
C ILE A 32 15.58 -27.75 16.73
N LEU A 33 15.42 -27.78 18.05
CA LEU A 33 14.29 -27.15 18.73
C LEU A 33 14.26 -25.63 18.51
N TYR A 34 15.41 -24.98 18.53
CA TYR A 34 15.54 -23.55 18.23
C TYR A 34 15.10 -23.22 16.80
N GLN A 35 15.56 -24.00 15.80
CA GLN A 35 15.17 -23.80 14.41
C GLN A 35 13.65 -23.95 14.19
N ILE A 36 13.04 -24.94 14.86
CA ILE A 36 11.58 -25.15 14.81
C ILE A 36 10.84 -23.93 15.38
N ASN A 37 11.30 -23.37 16.51
CA ASN A 37 10.66 -22.18 17.09
C ASN A 37 10.76 -20.96 16.17
N VAL A 38 11.94 -20.71 15.57
CA VAL A 38 12.13 -19.63 14.59
C VAL A 38 11.21 -19.82 13.37
N PHE A 39 11.10 -21.06 12.88
CA PHE A 39 10.20 -21.40 11.78
C PHE A 39 8.74 -21.14 12.13
N PHE A 40 8.27 -21.56 13.32
CA PHE A 40 6.90 -21.27 13.76
C PHE A 40 6.65 -19.77 13.89
N GLN A 41 7.60 -18.99 14.40
CA GLN A 41 7.48 -17.53 14.44
C GLN A 41 7.39 -16.93 13.03
N ALA A 42 8.15 -17.46 12.07
CA ALA A 42 8.12 -17.01 10.68
C ALA A 42 6.83 -17.39 9.93
N VAL A 43 6.23 -18.54 10.25
CA VAL A 43 4.96 -19.00 9.64
C VAL A 43 3.74 -18.34 10.28
N ILE A 44 3.72 -18.21 11.61
CA ILE A 44 2.55 -17.68 12.36
C ILE A 44 2.49 -16.15 12.33
N ASN A 45 3.63 -15.46 12.22
CA ASN A 45 3.65 -14.04 11.93
C ASN A 45 3.83 -13.85 10.43
N PRO A 46 2.75 -13.82 9.62
CA PRO A 46 2.85 -13.29 8.28
C PRO A 46 3.39 -11.88 8.48
N GLN A 47 4.62 -11.64 8.03
CA GLN A 47 5.22 -10.31 8.07
C GLN A 47 4.17 -9.39 7.48
N LYS A 48 3.59 -8.52 8.33
CA LYS A 48 2.66 -7.51 7.87
C LYS A 48 3.49 -6.73 6.87
N LYS A 49 3.25 -6.97 5.60
CA LYS A 49 3.97 -6.35 4.50
C LYS A 49 3.73 -4.86 4.71
N THR A 50 4.70 -4.21 5.34
CA THR A 50 4.60 -2.80 5.66
C THR A 50 4.63 -2.14 4.31
N ILE A 51 3.45 -1.63 3.91
CA ILE A 51 3.32 -0.78 2.75
C ILE A 51 4.42 0.28 2.93
N PRO A 52 5.31 0.48 1.94
CA PRO A 52 6.41 1.43 2.07
C PRO A 52 5.79 2.78 2.46
N LYS A 53 6.09 3.23 3.67
CA LYS A 53 5.65 4.55 4.13
C LYS A 53 6.42 5.55 3.30
N LEU A 54 5.71 6.27 2.42
CA LEU A 54 6.28 7.31 1.57
C LEU A 54 6.83 8.51 2.37
N TYR A 55 6.55 8.56 3.68
CA TYR A 55 7.13 9.51 4.62
C TYR A 55 7.11 8.93 6.05
N GLU A 56 8.23 9.05 6.76
CA GLU A 56 8.33 8.68 8.18
C GLU A 56 7.99 9.91 9.03
N GLY A 57 6.70 10.09 9.29
CA GLY A 57 6.24 11.08 10.26
C GLY A 57 6.52 10.56 11.68
N GLU A 58 7.26 11.33 12.45
CA GLU A 58 7.56 11.09 13.86
C GLU A 58 6.23 10.92 14.64
N SER A 59 5.89 9.70 15.02
CA SER A 59 4.73 9.42 15.86
C SER A 59 5.10 9.70 17.31
N ILE A 60 4.95 10.95 17.73
CA ILE A 60 4.98 11.31 19.16
C ILE A 60 3.71 10.76 19.80
N GLU A 61 3.88 9.79 20.69
CA GLU A 61 2.84 9.25 21.53
C GLU A 61 2.22 10.35 22.42
N ASN A 62 0.89 10.38 22.44
CA ASN A 62 0.06 10.82 23.57
C ASN A 62 0.17 12.27 24.08
N TYR A 63 0.42 13.26 23.23
CA TYR A 63 0.07 14.65 23.55
C TYR A 63 -0.85 15.29 22.48
N THR A 64 -2.12 15.38 22.86
CA THR A 64 -3.10 16.41 22.44
C THR A 64 -3.63 16.34 21.01
N PHE A 65 -4.50 15.35 20.74
CA PHE A 65 -5.37 15.28 19.56
C PHE A 65 -6.03 16.64 19.22
N ALA A 66 -6.48 17.38 20.24
CA ALA A 66 -7.10 18.70 20.07
C ALA A 66 -6.14 19.78 19.52
N GLN A 67 -4.86 19.73 19.88
CA GLN A 67 -3.85 20.68 19.40
C GLN A 67 -3.42 20.34 17.97
N ASN A 68 -3.28 19.05 17.67
CA ASN A 68 -3.01 18.57 16.31
C ASN A 68 -4.16 18.93 15.36
N THR A 69 -5.43 18.80 15.79
CA THR A 69 -6.57 19.25 14.98
C THR A 69 -6.58 20.75 14.72
N ARG A 70 -6.10 21.58 15.66
CA ARG A 70 -5.98 23.03 15.48
C ARG A 70 -4.88 23.37 14.49
N MET A 71 -3.70 22.77 14.67
CA MET A 71 -2.55 22.99 13.80
C MET A 71 -2.82 22.52 12.35
N ILE A 72 -3.50 21.39 12.17
CA ILE A 72 -3.93 20.91 10.84
C ILE A 72 -4.95 21.87 10.21
N ASN A 73 -5.92 22.37 10.99
CA ASN A 73 -6.88 23.35 10.49
C ASN A 73 -6.23 24.69 10.14
N GLU A 74 -5.22 25.14 10.89
CA GLU A 74 -4.44 26.35 10.60
C GLU A 74 -3.63 26.19 9.30
N ILE A 75 -2.96 25.05 9.10
CA ILE A 75 -2.23 24.77 7.86
C ILE A 75 -3.19 24.72 6.66
N LYS A 76 -4.34 24.05 6.80
CA LYS A 76 -5.37 23.96 5.77
C LYS A 76 -5.94 25.33 5.39
N ASN A 77 -6.06 26.25 6.35
CA ASN A 77 -6.60 27.59 6.14
C ASN A 77 -5.53 28.64 5.75
N SER A 78 -4.25 28.27 5.68
CA SER A 78 -3.19 29.18 5.24
C SER A 78 -3.35 29.54 3.76
N GLU A 79 -2.99 30.77 3.38
CA GLU A 79 -3.15 31.28 2.00
C GLU A 79 -2.39 30.47 0.94
N LEU A 80 -1.36 29.70 1.36
CA LEU A 80 -0.58 28.82 0.50
C LEU A 80 -1.31 27.51 0.14
N PHE A 81 -2.19 27.03 1.03
CA PHE A 81 -2.94 25.78 0.86
C PHE A 81 -4.46 26.00 0.70
N ASN A 82 -4.94 27.24 0.88
CA ASN A 82 -6.29 27.67 0.56
C ASN A 82 -6.47 27.83 -0.95
N ARG A 83 -6.23 26.75 -1.71
CA ARG A 83 -6.82 26.62 -3.05
C ARG A 83 -8.31 26.47 -2.84
N SER A 84 -9.02 27.58 -3.00
CA SER A 84 -10.46 27.63 -2.80
C SER A 84 -11.15 26.51 -3.58
N ASP A 85 -11.88 25.63 -2.88
CA ASP A 85 -12.83 24.67 -3.45
C ASP A 85 -13.92 25.35 -4.32
N LYS A 86 -13.92 26.69 -4.39
CA LYS A 86 -14.71 27.51 -5.32
C LYS A 86 -14.33 27.27 -6.78
N GLU A 87 -13.08 26.89 -7.08
CA GLU A 87 -12.70 26.48 -8.44
C GLU A 87 -13.32 25.13 -8.80
N LEU A 88 -13.33 24.15 -7.87
CA LEU A 88 -14.03 22.87 -8.08
C LEU A 88 -15.55 23.01 -8.21
N LYS A 89 -16.18 23.95 -7.49
CA LYS A 89 -17.62 24.25 -7.69
C LYS A 89 -17.92 24.83 -9.07
N ASN A 90 -16.95 25.48 -9.73
CA ASN A 90 -17.12 25.99 -11.09
C ASN A 90 -16.87 24.92 -12.18
N ILE A 91 -16.28 23.77 -11.84
CA ILE A 91 -16.28 22.55 -12.68
C ILE A 91 -17.62 21.78 -12.55
N LYS A 92 -18.67 22.42 -12.03
CA LYS A 92 -20.06 22.00 -12.31
C LYS A 92 -20.62 22.65 -13.58
N ARG A 93 -19.79 23.28 -14.40
CA ARG A 93 -20.18 23.73 -15.75
C ARG A 93 -19.87 22.62 -16.74
N GLY A 94 -20.93 21.99 -17.24
CA GLY A 94 -20.84 21.02 -18.34
C GLY A 94 -21.30 19.60 -18.01
N VAL A 95 -22.25 19.39 -17.10
CA VAL A 95 -23.06 18.15 -17.13
C VAL A 95 -24.09 18.27 -18.27
N VAL A 96 -23.62 18.56 -19.48
CA VAL A 96 -24.41 18.47 -20.70
C VAL A 96 -24.18 17.05 -21.19
N ASP A 97 -25.09 16.16 -20.84
CA ASP A 97 -25.35 14.86 -21.48
C ASP A 97 -24.15 14.00 -21.95
N VAL A 98 -23.00 14.08 -21.27
CA VAL A 98 -21.78 13.31 -21.58
C VAL A 98 -21.97 11.80 -21.35
N VAL A 99 -23.13 11.38 -20.85
CA VAL A 99 -23.49 9.96 -20.72
C VAL A 99 -23.71 9.33 -22.10
N ASN A 100 -24.11 10.13 -23.11
CA ASN A 100 -24.36 9.68 -24.49
C ASN A 100 -23.20 10.04 -25.44
N SER A 101 -21.96 9.98 -24.96
CA SER A 101 -20.78 10.19 -25.80
C SER A 101 -20.58 9.04 -26.80
N PRO A 102 -20.17 9.34 -28.04
CA PRO A 102 -19.85 8.32 -29.05
C PRO A 102 -18.79 7.34 -28.56
N MET A 103 -18.80 6.12 -29.09
CA MET A 103 -17.83 5.09 -28.72
C MET A 103 -16.42 5.47 -29.19
N TYR A 104 -15.43 5.36 -28.31
CA TYR A 104 -14.03 5.58 -28.67
C TYR A 104 -13.54 4.47 -29.60
N THR A 105 -12.91 4.83 -30.71
CA THR A 105 -12.38 3.89 -31.72
C THR A 105 -10.85 3.88 -31.82
N GLY A 106 -10.17 4.63 -30.96
CA GLY A 106 -8.71 4.70 -30.93
C GLY A 106 -8.04 3.46 -30.30
N GLY A 107 -6.72 3.55 -30.10
CA GLY A 107 -5.89 2.42 -29.63
C GLY A 107 -5.97 2.10 -28.13
N LEU A 108 -6.88 2.72 -27.40
CA LEU A 108 -7.07 2.47 -25.96
C LEU A 108 -8.11 1.38 -25.74
N LYS A 109 -7.85 0.51 -24.76
CA LYS A 109 -8.80 -0.53 -24.35
C LYS A 109 -9.08 -0.43 -22.87
N LEU A 110 -10.35 -0.50 -22.48
CA LEU A 110 -10.74 -0.58 -21.08
C LEU A 110 -10.63 -2.03 -20.61
N ALA A 111 -9.65 -2.32 -19.76
CA ALA A 111 -9.43 -3.65 -19.20
C ALA A 111 -10.33 -3.93 -17.99
N GLY A 112 -10.69 -2.89 -17.23
CA GLY A 112 -11.60 -3.04 -16.10
C GLY A 112 -11.93 -1.73 -15.40
N VAL A 113 -12.98 -1.77 -14.58
CA VAL A 113 -13.41 -0.63 -13.75
C VAL A 113 -13.69 -1.10 -12.33
N LEU A 114 -13.14 -0.36 -11.37
CA LEU A 114 -13.42 -0.50 -9.95
C LEU A 114 -14.24 0.72 -9.49
N ALA A 115 -15.57 0.60 -9.61
CA ALA A 115 -16.49 1.66 -9.21
C ALA A 115 -16.63 1.72 -7.69
N HIS A 116 -16.56 2.93 -7.12
CA HIS A 116 -16.83 3.19 -5.71
C HIS A 116 -18.06 4.11 -5.55
N SER A 117 -18.66 4.14 -4.36
CA SER A 117 -19.80 5.03 -4.08
C SER A 117 -19.43 6.51 -4.18
N GLU A 118 -18.19 6.85 -3.83
CA GLU A 118 -17.61 8.16 -4.11
C GLU A 118 -16.86 8.10 -5.44
N ASN A 119 -17.30 8.91 -6.40
CA ASN A 119 -16.72 8.93 -7.75
C ASN A 119 -15.20 9.18 -7.72
N GLU A 120 -14.71 10.07 -6.85
CA GLU A 120 -13.28 10.41 -6.72
C GLU A 120 -12.39 9.22 -6.34
N LYS A 121 -12.96 8.18 -5.74
CA LYS A 121 -12.25 6.94 -5.37
C LYS A 121 -12.43 5.82 -6.41
N SER A 122 -13.11 6.09 -7.52
CA SER A 122 -13.26 5.11 -8.59
C SER A 122 -11.99 5.00 -9.40
N ILE A 123 -11.69 3.78 -9.85
CA ILE A 123 -10.44 3.47 -10.55
C ILE A 123 -10.78 2.83 -11.90
N ALA A 124 -10.11 3.28 -12.95
CA ALA A 124 -10.16 2.69 -14.28
C ALA A 124 -8.83 1.99 -14.57
N ILE A 125 -8.90 0.80 -15.18
CA ILE A 125 -7.73 0.07 -15.66
C ILE A 125 -7.75 0.14 -17.18
N ILE A 126 -6.80 0.88 -17.75
CA ILE A 126 -6.71 1.11 -19.19
C ILE A 126 -5.47 0.42 -19.72
N GLU A 127 -5.64 -0.30 -20.83
CA GLU A 127 -4.55 -0.87 -21.61
C GLU A 127 -4.25 0.02 -22.82
N ALA A 128 -2.98 0.42 -22.93
CA ALA A 128 -2.44 1.14 -24.07
C ALA A 128 -1.15 0.44 -24.52
N ASN A 129 -1.07 0.10 -25.82
CA ASN A 129 0.10 -0.56 -26.41
C ASN A 129 0.55 -1.84 -25.65
N GLY A 130 -0.41 -2.64 -25.16
CA GLY A 130 -0.16 -3.87 -24.42
C GLY A 130 0.31 -3.69 -22.97
N LYS A 131 0.32 -2.46 -22.44
CA LYS A 131 0.60 -2.16 -21.04
C LYS A 131 -0.65 -1.68 -20.33
N GLN A 132 -0.95 -2.27 -19.19
CA GLN A 132 -2.07 -1.88 -18.34
C GLN A 132 -1.61 -0.92 -17.23
N LYS A 133 -2.37 0.14 -17.03
CA LYS A 133 -2.14 1.13 -15.98
C LYS A 133 -3.45 1.49 -15.30
N LEU A 134 -3.34 1.90 -14.04
CA LEU A 134 -4.48 2.38 -13.25
C LEU A 134 -4.55 3.89 -13.36
N TYR A 135 -5.77 4.41 -13.49
CA TYR A 135 -6.05 5.83 -13.60
C TYR A 135 -7.26 6.21 -12.75
N PHE A 136 -7.22 7.42 -12.20
CA PHE A 136 -8.29 8.05 -11.45
C PHE A 136 -9.05 9.07 -12.31
N ILE A 137 -10.12 9.63 -11.75
CA ILE A 137 -10.84 10.74 -12.39
C ILE A 137 -9.89 11.94 -12.50
N TYR A 138 -9.88 12.57 -13.67
CA TYR A 138 -9.04 13.69 -14.09
C TYR A 138 -7.57 13.36 -14.37
N ASP A 139 -7.18 12.07 -14.31
CA ASP A 139 -5.85 11.67 -14.76
C ASP A 139 -5.73 11.76 -16.29
N GLU A 140 -4.52 12.11 -16.73
CA GLU A 140 -4.12 12.08 -18.14
C GLU A 140 -3.49 10.73 -18.49
N ILE A 141 -3.87 10.17 -19.64
CA ILE A 141 -3.39 8.86 -20.07
C ILE A 141 -1.98 8.98 -20.63
N GLU A 142 -1.03 8.42 -19.87
CA GLU A 142 0.38 8.37 -20.26
C GLU A 142 0.60 7.74 -21.65
N ASN A 143 1.35 8.45 -22.51
CA ASN A 143 1.64 8.18 -23.92
C ASN A 143 0.62 8.69 -24.97
N ASN A 144 -0.57 9.16 -24.58
CA ASN A 144 -1.50 9.83 -25.49
C ASN A 144 -1.83 11.23 -24.94
N THR A 145 -1.03 12.21 -25.34
CA THR A 145 -0.83 13.54 -24.72
C THR A 145 -2.05 14.48 -24.67
N ASN A 146 -3.27 14.01 -24.90
CA ASN A 146 -4.48 14.86 -24.85
C ASN A 146 -5.73 14.10 -24.38
N ILE A 147 -5.57 12.94 -23.74
CA ILE A 147 -6.71 12.13 -23.27
C ILE A 147 -6.81 12.20 -21.75
N THR A 148 -7.90 12.79 -21.26
CA THR A 148 -8.19 12.92 -19.82
C THR A 148 -9.42 12.13 -19.45
N ILE A 149 -9.39 11.44 -18.31
CA ILE A 149 -10.57 10.75 -17.77
C ILE A 149 -11.49 11.77 -17.11
N VAL A 150 -12.72 11.90 -17.60
CA VAL A 150 -13.70 12.87 -17.08
C VAL A 150 -14.60 12.22 -16.04
N ARG A 151 -14.95 10.95 -16.26
CA ARG A 151 -15.84 10.21 -15.37
C ARG A 151 -15.62 8.71 -15.50
N ILE A 152 -15.72 8.01 -14.37
CA ILE A 152 -15.66 6.55 -14.28
C ILE A 152 -17.06 6.07 -13.88
N LEU A 153 -17.69 5.27 -14.74
CA LEU A 153 -19.00 4.63 -14.50
C LEU A 153 -18.78 3.12 -14.33
N LYS A 154 -19.81 2.38 -13.90
CA LYS A 154 -19.70 0.95 -13.60
C LYS A 154 -19.33 0.09 -14.82
N ASP A 155 -19.81 0.48 -15.99
CA ASP A 155 -19.77 -0.26 -17.25
C ASP A 155 -18.87 0.37 -18.31
N LYS A 156 -18.56 1.66 -18.16
CA LYS A 156 -17.77 2.43 -19.12
C LYS A 156 -17.02 3.57 -18.44
N ILE A 157 -16.06 4.14 -19.16
CA ILE A 157 -15.44 5.40 -18.76
C ILE A 157 -15.71 6.46 -19.82
N ILE A 158 -15.79 7.71 -19.38
CA ILE A 158 -15.86 8.86 -20.26
C ILE A 158 -14.49 9.50 -20.29
N ILE A 159 -13.91 9.57 -21.49
CA ILE A 159 -12.66 10.26 -21.74
C ILE A 159 -12.93 11.51 -22.56
N LYS A 160 -12.09 12.53 -22.37
CA LYS A 160 -12.04 13.71 -23.20
C LYS A 160 -10.75 13.64 -24.01
N GLU A 161 -10.88 13.67 -25.32
CA GLU A 161 -9.74 13.77 -26.24
C GLU A 161 -9.86 15.13 -26.95
N ASN A 162 -8.88 16.00 -26.71
CA ASN A 162 -8.92 17.40 -27.16
C ASN A 162 -10.15 18.17 -26.60
N GLU A 163 -11.19 18.37 -27.40
CA GLU A 163 -12.46 19.03 -27.00
C GLU A 163 -13.68 18.10 -27.05
N GLU A 164 -13.51 16.86 -27.52
CA GLU A 164 -14.59 15.91 -27.72
C GLU A 164 -14.62 14.86 -26.61
N TYR A 165 -15.82 14.36 -26.32
CA TYR A 165 -16.04 13.35 -25.28
C TYR A 165 -16.37 12.01 -25.92
N TYR A 166 -15.73 10.96 -25.43
CA TYR A 166 -15.89 9.60 -25.91
C TYR A 166 -16.20 8.62 -24.77
N SER A 167 -17.02 7.62 -25.07
CA SER A 167 -17.31 6.48 -24.19
C SER A 167 -16.36 5.34 -24.52
N LEU A 168 -15.57 4.90 -23.54
CA LEU A 168 -14.77 3.69 -23.63
C LEU A 168 -15.46 2.58 -22.83
N VAL A 169 -15.86 1.51 -23.51
CA VAL A 169 -16.56 0.35 -22.92
C VAL A 169 -15.59 -0.80 -22.72
N ILE A 170 -15.88 -1.67 -21.75
CA ILE A 170 -15.08 -2.87 -21.51
C ILE A 170 -15.17 -3.74 -22.76
N PHE A 171 -14.02 -4.06 -23.35
CA PHE A 171 -13.95 -5.00 -24.47
C PHE A 171 -14.15 -6.41 -23.89
N GLN A 172 -15.28 -7.03 -24.23
CA GLN A 172 -15.66 -8.36 -23.74
C GLN A 172 -15.23 -9.45 -24.72
#